data_AF-A0A349AN53-F1
#
_entry.id   AF-A0A349AN53-F1
#
_cell.length_a   1.000
_cell.length_b   1.000
_cell.length_c   1.000
_cell.angle_alpha   90.00
_cell.angle_beta   90.00
_cell.angle_gamma   90.00
#
_symmetry.space_group_name_H-M   'P 1'
#
loop_
_entity.id
_entity.type
_entity.pdbx_description
1 polymer ?
#
loop_
_entity_poly.entity_id
_entity_poly.type
_entity_poly.pdbx_seq_one_letter_code
_entity_poly.pdbx_strand_id
1 'polypeptide(L)'
;MFEYDKNNEELEKIKKQYLEDKAIIYGLNPVSMVIFGGIWDFNKMSFIFRKTMSPFKIKIEEAGFKEVSPGRYDTRDWEIIRNWAKEMAAKV
;
A
#
# COMPACT_ATOMS: atom_id res chain seq x y z
N MET A 1 12.41 -4.38 -2.05
CA MET A 1 11.63 -3.12 -2.03
C MET A 1 11.51 -2.68 -3.47
N PHE A 2 10.34 -2.88 -4.09
CA PHE A 2 10.13 -2.47 -5.47
C PHE A 2 10.18 -0.94 -5.55
N GLU A 3 11.11 -0.43 -6.37
CA GLU A 3 11.25 0.98 -6.75
C GLU A 3 10.05 1.42 -7.60
N TYR A 4 8.84 1.46 -7.03
CA TYR A 4 7.69 2.03 -7.73
C TYR A 4 7.48 3.47 -7.28
N ASP A 5 7.91 4.36 -8.17
CA ASP A 5 8.05 5.82 -8.06
C ASP A 5 9.12 6.31 -7.07
N LYS A 6 10.24 6.81 -7.64
CA LYS A 6 11.34 7.50 -6.94
C LYS A 6 10.94 8.86 -6.36
N ASN A 7 9.66 9.08 -6.07
CA ASN A 7 9.24 10.30 -5.39
C ASN A 7 9.28 10.09 -3.88
N ASN A 8 10.49 10.01 -3.34
CA ASN A 8 10.76 9.83 -1.91
C ASN A 8 10.01 10.89 -1.07
N GLU A 9 9.84 12.09 -1.60
CA GLU A 9 9.09 13.18 -0.96
C GLU A 9 7.59 12.85 -0.79
N GLU A 10 6.97 12.20 -1.77
CA GLU A 10 5.56 11.82 -1.70
C GLU A 10 5.34 10.69 -0.71
N LEU A 11 6.24 9.70 -0.69
CA LEU A 11 6.21 8.62 0.29
C LEU A 11 6.41 9.12 1.72
N GLU A 12 7.37 10.02 1.95
CA GLU A 12 7.59 10.64 3.26
C GLU A 12 6.38 11.49 3.69
N LYS A 13 5.76 12.23 2.75
CA LYS A 13 4.53 12.97 3.03
C LYS A 13 3.37 12.04 3.43
N ILE A 14 3.18 10.94 2.70
CA ILE A 14 2.15 9.93 3.01
C ILE A 14 2.42 9.31 4.38
N LYS A 15 3.66 8.89 4.63
CA LYS A 15 4.08 8.31 5.91
C LYS A 15 3.81 9.28 7.08
N LYS A 16 4.23 10.54 6.94
CA LYS A 16 3.95 11.57 7.95
C LYS A 16 2.45 11.72 8.18
N GLN A 17 1.66 11.92 7.13
CA GLN A 17 0.23 12.21 7.24
C GLN A 17 -0.57 11.04 7.83
N TYR A 18 -0.29 9.81 7.39
CA TYR A 18 -1.14 8.65 7.69
C TYR A 18 -0.62 7.77 8.82
N LEU A 19 0.66 7.90 9.20
CA LEU A 19 1.27 7.12 10.27
C LEU A 19 1.71 8.02 11.43
N GLU A 20 2.65 8.94 11.19
CA GLU A 20 3.28 9.72 12.26
C GLU A 20 2.32 10.71 12.91
N ASP A 21 1.62 11.53 12.12
CA ASP A 21 0.65 12.51 12.60
C ASP A 21 -0.51 11.79 13.33
N LYS A 22 -0.88 10.58 12.89
CA LYS A 22 -1.90 9.77 13.57
C LYS A 22 -1.40 9.22 14.90
N ALA A 23 -0.16 8.74 14.97
CA ALA A 23 0.43 8.30 16.22
C ALA A 23 0.45 9.44 17.26
N ILE A 24 0.82 10.65 16.84
CA ILE A 24 0.81 11.84 17.70
C ILE A 24 -0.61 12.17 18.18
N ILE A 25 -1.59 12.26 17.26
CA ILE A 25 -2.99 12.63 17.58
C ILE A 25 -3.60 11.66 18.60
N TYR A 26 -3.26 10.38 18.51
CA TYR A 26 -3.78 9.34 19.40
C TYR A 26 -2.86 8.99 20.58
N GLY A 27 -1.74 9.71 20.77
CA GLY A 27 -0.78 9.46 21.85
C GLY A 27 -0.15 8.06 21.81
N LEU A 28 -0.01 7.48 20.62
CA LEU A 28 0.56 6.15 20.42
C LEU A 28 2.08 6.22 20.38
N ASN A 29 2.73 5.16 20.85
CA ASN A 29 4.17 4.94 20.69
C ASN A 29 4.40 3.63 19.91
N PRO A 30 4.23 3.62 18.57
CA PRO A 30 4.32 2.40 17.79
C PRO A 30 5.75 1.83 17.80
N VAL A 31 5.88 0.51 18.00
CA VAL A 31 7.17 -0.19 17.89
C VAL A 31 7.70 -0.27 16.45
N SER A 32 6.83 -0.06 15.46
CA SER A 32 7.15 0.04 14.04
C SER A 32 5.98 0.64 13.27
N MET A 33 6.30 1.27 12.12
CA MET A 33 5.34 1.80 11.16
C MET A 33 5.83 1.47 9.75
N VAL A 34 4.93 1.02 8.87
CA VAL A 34 5.27 0.58 7.51
C VAL A 34 4.08 0.76 6.58
N ILE A 35 4.35 1.01 5.29
CA ILE A 35 3.35 1.07 4.22
C ILE A 35 3.56 -0.15 3.33
N PHE A 36 2.48 -0.85 3.01
CA PHE A 36 2.48 -1.96 2.06
C PHE A 36 1.56 -1.65 0.89
N GLY A 37 1.75 -2.39 -0.21
CA GLY A 37 0.74 -2.49 -1.26
C GLY A 37 -0.56 -3.09 -0.73
N GLY A 38 -1.58 -3.13 -1.59
CA GLY A 38 -2.93 -3.54 -1.21
C GLY A 38 -3.59 -4.42 -2.26
N ILE A 39 -4.83 -4.83 -1.97
CA ILE A 39 -5.68 -5.48 -2.96
C ILE A 39 -6.51 -4.40 -3.64
N TRP A 40 -6.41 -4.32 -4.96
CA TRP A 40 -7.25 -3.47 -5.79
C TRP A 40 -8.33 -4.33 -6.43
N ASP A 41 -9.59 -4.13 -6.01
CA ASP A 41 -10.75 -4.84 -6.55
C ASP A 41 -11.69 -3.83 -7.21
N PHE A 42 -11.55 -3.68 -8.53
CA PHE A 42 -12.35 -2.73 -9.31
C PHE A 42 -13.81 -3.16 -9.43
N ASN A 43 -14.12 -4.44 -9.16
CA ASN A 43 -15.48 -4.96 -9.20
C ASN A 43 -16.31 -4.46 -8.01
N LYS A 44 -15.67 -4.21 -6.86
CA LYS A 44 -16.31 -3.65 -5.66
C LYS A 44 -16.51 -2.14 -5.69
N MET A 45 -15.97 -1.47 -6.70
CA MET A 45 -16.11 -0.03 -6.87
C MET A 45 -17.42 0.32 -7.57
N SER A 46 -18.04 1.44 -7.16
CA SER A 46 -19.18 2.01 -7.88
C SER A 46 -18.78 2.39 -9.31
N PHE A 47 -19.74 2.48 -10.22
CA PHE A 47 -19.47 2.78 -11.63
C PHE A 47 -18.66 4.07 -11.82
N ILE A 48 -19.00 5.13 -11.09
CA ILE A 48 -18.30 6.43 -11.13
C ILE A 48 -16.85 6.24 -10.67
N PHE A 49 -16.64 5.58 -9.53
CA PHE A 49 -15.32 5.40 -8.96
C PHE A 49 -14.42 4.50 -9.83
N ARG A 50 -15.01 3.47 -10.47
CA ARG A 50 -14.32 2.63 -11.44
C ARG A 50 -13.80 3.44 -12.62
N LYS A 51 -14.63 4.33 -13.18
CA LYS A 51 -14.26 5.18 -14.33
C LYS A 51 -13.14 6.15 -13.98
N THR A 52 -13.18 6.77 -12.80
CA THR A 52 -12.12 7.69 -12.35
C THR A 52 -10.82 6.96 -12.04
N MET A 53 -10.87 5.66 -11.73
CA MET A 53 -9.70 4.86 -11.38
C MET A 53 -9.09 4.05 -12.54
N SER A 54 -9.68 4.12 -13.74
CA SER A 54 -9.12 3.47 -14.94
C SER A 54 -7.65 3.85 -15.22
N PRO A 55 -7.18 5.11 -15.06
CA PRO A 55 -5.75 5.43 -15.26
C PRO A 55 -4.84 4.73 -14.25
N PHE A 56 -5.32 4.53 -13.02
CA PHE A 56 -4.55 3.83 -11.99
C PHE A 56 -4.46 2.33 -12.26
N LYS A 57 -5.51 1.73 -12.84
CA LYS A 57 -5.46 0.35 -13.35
C LYS A 57 -4.29 0.17 -14.32
N ILE A 58 -4.15 1.09 -15.29
CA ILE A 58 -3.07 1.06 -16.29
C ILE A 58 -1.70 1.13 -15.60
N LYS A 59 -1.52 2.03 -14.63
CA LYS A 59 -0.26 2.12 -13.86
C LYS A 59 0.07 0.83 -13.11
N ILE A 60 -0.92 0.16 -12.52
CA ILE A 60 -0.70 -1.14 -11.85
C ILE A 60 -0.18 -2.18 -12.86
N GLU A 61 -0.75 -2.22 -14.05
CA GLU A 61 -0.34 -3.16 -15.11
C GLU A 61 1.06 -2.83 -15.65
N GLU A 62 1.37 -1.55 -15.89
CA GLU A 62 2.69 -1.07 -16.30
C GLU A 62 3.76 -1.35 -15.25
N ALA A 63 3.38 -1.43 -13.97
CA ALA A 63 4.25 -1.89 -12.89
C ALA A 63 4.60 -3.38 -12.92
N GLY A 64 3.98 -4.13 -13.84
CA GLY A 64 4.16 -5.59 -13.95
C GLY A 64 3.24 -6.39 -13.02
N PHE A 65 2.29 -5.78 -12.32
CA PHE A 65 1.31 -6.53 -11.54
C PHE A 65 0.27 -7.14 -12.49
N LYS A 66 0.07 -8.46 -12.36
CA LYS A 66 -0.93 -9.20 -13.12
C LYS A 66 -2.25 -9.27 -12.35
N GLU A 67 -3.34 -9.39 -13.08
CA GLU A 67 -4.63 -9.71 -12.47
C GLU A 67 -4.54 -11.07 -11.74
N VAL A 68 -4.97 -11.11 -10.48
CA VAL A 68 -5.15 -12.36 -9.72
C VAL A 68 -6.50 -13.01 -10.03
N SER A 69 -7.47 -12.20 -10.47
CA SER A 69 -8.75 -12.57 -11.04
C SER A 69 -9.28 -11.37 -11.84
N PRO A 70 -10.28 -11.54 -12.73
CA PRO A 70 -10.76 -10.43 -13.56
C PRO A 70 -11.06 -9.16 -12.76
N GLY A 71 -10.37 -8.05 -13.07
CA GLY A 71 -10.54 -6.76 -12.38
C GLY A 71 -9.99 -6.70 -10.95
N ARG A 72 -9.12 -7.65 -10.54
CA ARG A 72 -8.50 -7.68 -9.21
C ARG A 72 -6.98 -7.83 -9.29
N TYR A 73 -6.26 -7.01 -8.53
CA TYR A 73 -4.80 -7.01 -8.43
C TYR A 73 -4.38 -7.12 -6.98
N ASP A 74 -3.28 -7.83 -6.72
CA ASP A 74 -2.61 -7.86 -5.43
C ASP A 74 -1.24 -7.21 -5.59
N THR A 75 -1.07 -6.01 -5.02
CA THR A 75 0.21 -5.28 -5.04
C THR A 75 1.04 -5.48 -3.78
N ARG A 76 0.62 -6.40 -2.90
CA ARG A 76 1.38 -6.74 -1.70
C ARG A 76 2.60 -7.58 -2.02
N ASP A 77 3.72 -7.22 -1.41
CA ASP A 77 4.87 -8.10 -1.31
C ASP A 77 4.74 -8.96 -0.05
N TRP A 78 4.29 -10.19 -0.24
CA TRP A 78 4.07 -11.13 0.85
C TRP A 78 5.36 -11.57 1.55
N GLU A 79 6.50 -11.54 0.87
CA GLU A 79 7.78 -11.86 1.49
C GLU A 79 8.20 -10.74 2.46
N ILE A 80 8.12 -9.49 2.01
CA ILE A 80 8.39 -8.32 2.87
C ILE A 80 7.42 -8.30 4.06
N ILE A 81 6.11 -8.51 3.84
CA ILE A 81 5.12 -8.52 4.91
C ILE A 81 5.43 -9.62 5.94
N ARG A 82 5.78 -10.84 5.49
CA ARG A 82 6.12 -11.94 6.39
C ARG A 82 7.39 -11.67 7.19
N ASN A 83 8.41 -11.09 6.56
CA ASN A 83 9.65 -10.75 7.24
C ASN A 83 9.44 -9.65 8.27
N TRP A 84 8.72 -8.58 7.90
CA TRP A 84 8.32 -7.53 8.84
C TRP A 84 7.53 -8.10 10.03
N ALA A 85 6.57 -8.99 9.78
CA ALA A 85 5.78 -9.61 10.85
C ALA A 85 6.66 -10.44 11.82
N LYS A 86 7.66 -11.17 11.32
CA LYS A 86 8.63 -11.89 12.16
C LYS A 86 9.48 -10.95 13.00
N GLU A 87 9.95 -9.84 12.42
CA GLU A 87 10.69 -8.82 13.14
C GLU A 87 9.85 -8.16 14.24
N MET A 88 8.55 -7.96 13.98
CA MET A 88 7.62 -7.42 14.98
C MET A 88 7.38 -8.39 16.13
N ALA A 89 7.21 -9.68 15.83
CA ALA A 89 7.05 -10.71 16.85
C ALA A 89 8.26 -10.84 17.78
N ALA A 90 9.45 -10.40 17.35
CA ALA A 90 10.65 -10.37 18.18
C ALA A 90 10.78 -9.10 19.05
N LYS A 91 9.94 -8.08 18.83
CA LYS A 91 9.99 -6.77 19.51
C LYS A 91 8.88 -6.59 20.56
N VAL A 92 7.95 -7.53 20.65
CA VAL A 92 6.85 -7.58 21.63
C VAL A 92 7.09 -8.76 22.56
#